data_AF-C3ZWQ7-F1
#
_entry.id   AF-C3ZWQ7-F1
#
_cell.length_a   1.000
_cell.length_b   1.000
_cell.length_c   1.000
_cell.angle_alpha   90.00
_cell.angle_beta   90.00
_cell.angle_gamma   90.00
#
_symmetry.space_group_name_H-M   'P 1'
#
loop_
_entity.id
_entity.type
_entity.pdbx_description
1 polymer ?
#
loop_
_entity_poly.entity_id
_entity_poly.type
_entity_poly.pdbx_seq_one_letter_code
_entity_poly.pdbx_strand_id
1 'polypeptide(L)' 'CVPSSWICDDIPDCLDGRDEQGCVQGVPKHCFFTCRNNVTCLPSRQLGDGHQDCADGEDE' A
#
# COMPACT_ATOMS: atom_id res chain seq x y z
N CYS A 1 -16.37 11.93 6.53
CA CYS A 1 -15.89 10.67 5.93
C CYS A 1 -15.15 11.04 4.65
N VAL A 2 -13.89 10.67 4.56
CA VAL A 2 -13.08 10.82 3.35
C VAL A 2 -13.21 9.55 2.48
N PRO A 3 -13.00 9.64 1.16
CA PRO A 3 -12.85 8.47 0.30
C PRO A 3 -11.77 7.53 0.86
N SER A 4 -11.92 6.22 0.65
CA SER A 4 -10.87 5.26 1.03
C SER A 4 -9.55 5.48 0.30
N SER A 5 -9.57 6.19 -0.84
CA SER A 5 -8.37 6.62 -1.56
C SER A 5 -7.64 7.82 -0.94
N TRP A 6 -8.25 8.49 0.05
CA TRP A 6 -7.69 9.60 0.82
C TRP A 6 -7.32 9.15 2.24
N ILE A 7 -7.27 7.84 2.49
CA ILE A 7 -6.80 7.28 3.75
C ILE A 7 -5.37 6.83 3.51
N CYS A 8 -4.44 7.33 4.32
CA CYS A 8 -3.02 7.17 4.11
C CYS A 8 -2.67 7.64 2.69
N ASP A 9 -2.75 8.92 2.35
CA ASP A 9 -2.34 9.46 1.03
C ASP A 9 -1.24 10.56 1.15
N ASP A 10 -0.69 10.74 2.35
CA ASP A 10 0.37 11.67 2.78
C ASP A 10 -0.18 13.09 2.90
N ILE A 11 -1.49 13.23 2.71
CA ILE A 11 -2.22 14.47 2.81
C ILE A 11 -3.22 14.30 3.97
N PRO A 12 -3.15 15.16 4.99
CA PRO A 12 -4.20 15.18 6.00
C PRO A 12 -5.46 15.80 5.38
N ASP A 13 -6.33 14.97 4.80
CA ASP A 13 -7.63 15.35 4.26
C ASP A 13 -8.71 15.42 5.34
N CYS A 14 -8.52 14.72 6.47
CA CYS A 14 -9.37 14.86 7.63
C CYS A 14 -8.93 16.04 8.51
N LEU A 15 -9.89 16.74 9.12
CA LEU A 15 -9.63 17.88 10.03
C LEU A 15 -8.66 17.55 11.18
N ASP A 16 -8.69 16.30 11.66
CA ASP A 16 -7.81 15.80 12.70
C ASP A 16 -6.60 15.00 12.15
N GLY A 17 -6.44 14.90 10.82
CA GLY A 17 -5.39 14.10 10.17
C GLY A 17 -5.46 12.61 10.48
N ARG A 18 -6.61 12.14 10.96
CA ARG A 18 -6.86 10.75 11.41
C ARG A 18 -6.85 9.71 10.28
N ASP A 19 -7.09 10.17 9.08
CA ASP A 19 -6.92 9.47 7.81
C ASP A 19 -5.45 9.12 7.56
N GLU A 20 -4.52 9.93 8.08
CA GLU A 20 -3.07 9.68 8.04
C GLU A 20 -2.52 9.06 9.34
N GLN A 21 -3.37 8.75 10.32
CA GLN A 21 -2.97 8.16 11.61
C GLN A 21 -3.16 6.65 11.63
N GLY A 22 -2.13 5.92 12.07
CA GLY A 22 -2.16 4.45 12.11
C GLY A 22 -1.81 3.79 10.77
N CYS A 23 -1.37 4.57 9.78
CA CYS A 23 -0.76 4.06 8.57
C CYS A 23 0.54 3.34 8.92
N VAL A 24 0.67 2.08 8.50
CA VAL A 24 1.91 1.34 8.67
C VAL A 24 2.95 1.98 7.73
N GLN A 25 3.94 2.65 8.31
CA GLN A 25 5.07 3.20 7.56
C GLN A 25 5.72 2.08 6.74
N GLY A 26 5.71 2.24 5.41
CA GLY A 26 6.27 1.25 4.48
C GLY A 26 5.25 0.30 3.84
N VAL A 27 3.95 0.45 4.11
CA VAL A 27 2.90 -0.23 3.34
C VAL A 27 2.42 0.71 2.23
N PRO A 28 2.65 0.39 0.94
CA PRO A 28 2.10 1.17 -0.15
C PRO A 28 0.57 1.24 -0.07
N LYS A 29 0.07 2.43 -0.35
CA LYS A 29 -1.30 2.90 -0.09
C LYS A 29 -2.35 2.23 -0.99
N HIS A 30 -1.89 1.47 -1.98
CA HIS A 30 -2.63 0.44 -2.68
C HIS A 30 -1.98 -0.90 -2.38
N CYS A 31 -2.28 -1.52 -1.24
CA CYS A 31 -1.93 -2.92 -1.05
C CYS A 31 -2.89 -3.76 -1.88
N PHE A 32 -2.58 -3.91 -3.17
CA PHE A 32 -3.38 -4.77 -4.04
C PHE A 32 -3.00 -6.23 -3.82
N PHE A 33 -1.71 -6.46 -3.53
CA PHE A 33 -1.16 -7.77 -3.29
C PHE A 33 -0.16 -7.72 -2.14
N THR A 34 -0.26 -8.68 -1.24
CA THR A 34 0.70 -8.86 -0.16
C THR A 34 1.53 -10.08 -0.50
N CYS A 35 2.86 -9.92 -0.55
CA CYS A 35 3.77 -11.04 -0.73
C CYS A 35 3.56 -12.06 0.39
N ARG A 36 3.92 -13.33 0.16
CA ARG A 36 3.72 -14.42 1.13
C ARG A 36 4.40 -14.19 2.48
N ASN A 37 5.48 -13.40 2.49
CA ASN A 37 6.15 -12.98 3.70
C ASN A 37 5.32 -12.02 4.58
N ASN A 38 4.20 -11.47 4.09
CA ASN A 38 3.34 -10.51 4.80
C ASN A 38 4.04 -9.20 5.24
N VAL A 39 5.30 -9.01 4.84
CA VAL A 39 6.08 -7.79 5.13
C VAL A 39 6.10 -6.85 3.94
N THR A 40 6.09 -7.41 2.73
CA THR A 40 6.15 -6.64 1.48
C THR A 40 4.75 -6.59 0.89
N CYS A 41 4.34 -5.38 0.57
CA CYS A 41 3.03 -5.05 0.03
C CYS A 41 3.24 -4.29 -1.28
N LEU A 42 2.55 -4.70 -2.33
CA LEU A 42 2.75 -4.20 -3.68
C LEU A 42 1.47 -3.54 -4.23
N PRO A 43 1.63 -2.42 -4.97
CA PRO A 43 0.58 -1.84 -5.80
C PRO A 43 0.29 -2.72 -7.01
N SER A 44 -0.92 -2.60 -7.56
CA SER A 44 -1.36 -3.38 -8.74
C SER A 44 -0.52 -3.17 -10.01
N ARG A 45 0.31 -2.13 -10.06
CA ARG A 45 1.25 -1.87 -11.15
C ARG A 45 2.49 -2.77 -11.11
N GLN A 46 2.82 -3.30 -9.94
CA GLN A 46 3.96 -4.17 -9.67
C GLN A 46 3.51 -5.63 -9.59
N LEU A 47 2.47 -5.99 -10.37
CA LEU A 47 1.96 -7.35 -10.41
C LEU A 47 2.02 -7.81 -11.87
N GLY A 48 2.92 -8.75 -12.15
CA GLY A 48 3.23 -9.23 -13.50
C GLY A 48 3.80 -8.13 -14.39
N ASP A 49 4.64 -7.26 -13.85
CA ASP A 49 5.25 -6.14 -14.59
C ASP A 49 6.60 -6.53 -15.23
N GLY A 50 7.04 -7.77 -15.03
CA GLY A 50 8.33 -8.28 -15.50
C GLY A 50 9.47 -8.02 -14.51
N HIS A 51 9.16 -7.53 -13.31
CA HIS A 51 10.10 -7.28 -12.23
C HIS A 51 9.73 -8.04 -10.95
N GLN A 52 10.73 -8.67 -10.35
CA GLN A 52 10.54 -9.43 -9.11
C GLN A 52 10.61 -8.50 -7.89
N ASP A 53 9.48 -7.98 -7.44
CA ASP A 53 9.38 -7.10 -6.27
C ASP A 53 9.17 -7.86 -4.95
N CYS A 54 8.54 -9.05 -4.99
CA CYS A 54 8.47 -9.94 -3.83
C CYS A 54 9.68 -10.87 -3.73
N ALA A 55 10.00 -11.30 -2.50
CA ALA A 55 11.17 -12.12 -2.20
C ALA A 55 11.16 -13.50 -2.89
N ASP A 56 9.98 -14.10 -3.12
CA ASP A 56 9.83 -15.38 -3.82
C ASP A 56 9.42 -15.17 -5.29
N GLY A 57 9.19 -13.90 -5.70
CA GLY A 57 8.70 -13.54 -7.03
C GLY A 57 7.25 -13.92 -7.26
N GLU A 58 6.46 -14.01 -6.19
CA GLU A 58 5.04 -14.34 -6.26
C GLU A 58 4.17 -13.23 -6.87
N ASP A 59 4.74 -12.05 -7.07
CA ASP A 59 4.15 -10.91 -7.76
C ASP A 59 4.30 -10.96 -9.29
N GLU A 60 5.14 -11.86 -9.81
CA GLU A 60 5.42 -12.04 -11.25
C GLU A 60 4.58 -13.15 -11.92
#